data_AF-A0A7C1DK46-F1
#
_entry.id   AF-A0A7C1DK46-F1
#
_cell.length_a   1.000
_cell.length_b   1.000
_cell.length_c   1.000
_cell.angle_alpha   90.00
_cell.angle_beta   90.00
_cell.angle_gamma   90.00
#
_symmetry.space_group_name_H-M   'P 1'
#
loop_
_entity.id
_entity.type
_entity.pdbx_description
1 polymer ?
#
loop_
_entity_poly.entity_id
_entity_poly.type
_entity_poly.pdbx_seq_one_letter_code
_entity_poly.pdbx_strand_id
1 'polypeptide(L)'
;MKLINYFLARLSITVSVLFLMFQPQAYGNEILVFTETFIDPPLPIVAVSIIMTSGDIIEDDIPGPFMGTRYEGTFEINAHLADGGVIATPLNRIMNPEYPKDPLIFMKDEWFLRFADFNGDGKLETNLGQHGGSNGSFYRIIGFLPSGEAEELPFRDRPRGIFVADHEYSSGNIRVSASGETCFDWYDNTRGIMIRECWKWDPGAKCFVMAGKEEADS
;
A
#
# COMPACT_ATOMS: atom_id res chain seq x y z
N MET A 1 35.11 -39.27 -10.97
CA MET A 1 34.38 -38.26 -11.76
C MET A 1 33.01 -38.07 -11.09
N LYS A 2 32.86 -37.03 -10.26
CA LYS A 2 31.68 -36.81 -9.42
C LYS A 2 30.64 -35.99 -10.22
N LEU A 3 29.44 -36.52 -10.38
CA LEU A 3 28.28 -35.76 -10.83
C LEU A 3 27.81 -34.83 -9.70
N ILE A 4 27.71 -33.54 -9.99
CA ILE A 4 27.10 -32.53 -9.11
C ILE A 4 25.63 -32.39 -9.56
N ASN A 5 24.71 -32.81 -8.69
CA ASN A 5 23.28 -32.53 -8.83
C ASN A 5 23.03 -31.09 -8.42
N TYR A 6 22.51 -30.28 -9.35
CA TYR A 6 21.90 -28.99 -9.01
C TYR A 6 20.48 -29.24 -8.50
N PHE A 7 20.29 -29.08 -7.18
CA PHE A 7 18.97 -28.98 -6.57
C PHE A 7 18.56 -27.49 -6.60
N LEU A 8 17.58 -27.14 -7.45
CA LEU A 8 16.90 -25.87 -7.37
C LEU A 8 16.00 -25.89 -6.14
N ALA A 9 16.45 -25.25 -5.05
CA ALA A 9 15.60 -24.98 -3.90
C ALA A 9 14.57 -23.91 -4.31
N ARG A 10 13.30 -24.31 -4.46
CA ARG A 10 12.18 -23.37 -4.49
C ARG A 10 12.07 -22.75 -3.08
N LEU A 11 12.38 -21.47 -2.97
CA LEU A 11 12.10 -20.69 -1.77
C LEU A 11 10.59 -20.46 -1.73
N SER A 12 9.91 -21.13 -0.79
CA SER A 12 8.48 -20.92 -0.55
C SER A 12 8.37 -19.85 0.53
N ILE A 13 7.99 -18.63 0.14
CA ILE A 13 7.70 -17.55 1.09
C ILE A 13 6.43 -17.96 1.84
N THR A 14 6.55 -18.19 3.15
CA THR A 14 5.41 -18.50 4.01
C THR A 14 5.07 -17.22 4.77
N VAL A 15 4.02 -16.52 4.35
CA VAL A 15 3.45 -15.42 5.14
C VAL A 15 2.71 -16.06 6.31
N SER A 16 3.34 -16.10 7.47
CA SER A 16 2.70 -16.55 8.70
C SER A 16 1.93 -15.37 9.29
N VAL A 17 0.60 -15.38 9.18
CA VAL A 17 -0.27 -14.45 9.90
C VAL A 17 -0.33 -14.92 11.34
N LEU A 18 0.50 -14.33 12.22
CA LEU A 18 0.43 -14.56 13.66
C LEU A 18 -0.62 -13.64 14.26
N PHE A 19 -1.76 -14.19 14.70
CA PHE A 19 -2.74 -13.47 15.50
C PHE A 19 -2.17 -13.24 16.90
N LEU A 20 -1.55 -12.08 17.13
CA LEU A 20 -1.40 -11.56 18.49
C LEU A 20 -2.64 -10.73 18.80
N MET A 21 -3.59 -11.33 19.53
CA MET A 21 -4.65 -10.57 20.20
C MET A 21 -4.03 -9.72 21.30
N PHE A 22 -3.54 -8.53 20.97
CA PHE A 22 -3.34 -7.48 21.96
C PHE A 22 -4.71 -6.89 22.30
N GLN A 23 -5.11 -7.05 23.56
CA GLN A 23 -6.24 -6.33 24.12
C GLN A 23 -5.98 -4.83 23.90
N PRO A 24 -6.92 -4.05 23.32
CA PRO A 24 -6.73 -2.61 23.16
C PRO A 24 -6.57 -1.98 24.54
N GLN A 25 -5.35 -1.59 24.89
CA GLN A 25 -5.14 -0.64 25.97
C GLN A 25 -5.54 0.73 25.42
N ALA A 26 -6.59 1.31 25.99
CA ALA A 26 -7.02 2.66 25.67
C ALA A 26 -5.91 3.67 26.04
N TYR A 27 -5.07 4.01 25.06
CA TYR A 27 -4.34 5.26 25.06
C TYR A 27 -5.31 6.32 24.50
N GLY A 28 -5.53 7.38 25.27
CA GLY A 28 -6.55 8.38 24.97
C GLY A 28 -6.45 8.92 23.55
N ASN A 29 -7.61 9.13 22.91
CA ASN A 29 -7.81 9.75 21.59
C ASN A 29 -7.06 9.14 20.40
N GLU A 30 -6.30 8.05 20.58
CA GLU A 30 -5.66 7.32 19.50
C GLU A 30 -6.64 6.33 18.90
N ILE A 31 -6.85 6.48 17.60
CA ILE A 31 -7.61 5.53 16.80
C ILE A 31 -6.58 4.63 16.12
N LEU A 32 -6.55 3.38 16.56
CA LEU A 32 -5.69 2.37 15.98
C LEU A 32 -6.39 1.71 14.80
N VAL A 33 -5.82 1.85 13.61
CA VAL A 33 -6.10 0.95 12.50
C VAL A 33 -5.03 -0.13 12.52
N PHE A 34 -5.38 -1.31 13.07
CA PHE A 34 -4.46 -2.44 13.13
C PHE A 34 -4.42 -3.17 11.79
N THR A 35 -3.22 -3.27 11.23
CA THR A 35 -2.87 -4.33 10.29
C THR A 35 -1.38 -4.62 10.38
N GLU A 36 -0.99 -5.49 11.30
CA GLU A 36 0.41 -5.93 11.37
C GLU A 36 0.69 -6.95 10.26
N THR A 37 1.72 -6.69 9.46
CA THR A 37 2.31 -7.69 8.55
C THR A 37 3.79 -7.81 8.84
N PHE A 38 4.23 -9.04 9.10
CA PHE A 38 5.64 -9.35 9.34
C PHE A 38 6.39 -9.42 8.01
N ILE A 39 7.48 -8.67 7.92
CA ILE A 39 8.38 -8.62 6.75
C ILE A 39 9.62 -9.44 7.09
N ASP A 40 9.93 -10.47 6.30
CA ASP A 40 11.18 -11.24 6.44
C ASP A 40 12.38 -10.34 6.03
N PRO A 41 13.59 -10.49 6.60
CA PRO A 41 14.72 -9.58 6.39
C PRO A 41 15.03 -9.34 4.91
N PRO A 42 15.54 -8.14 4.53
CA PRO A 42 16.67 -7.50 5.22
C PRO A 42 16.34 -6.25 6.08
N LEU A 43 15.08 -5.84 6.17
CA LEU A 43 14.71 -4.68 7.00
C LEU A 43 14.48 -5.10 8.45
N PRO A 44 14.84 -4.27 9.45
CA PRO A 44 14.50 -4.53 10.85
C PRO A 44 13.02 -4.32 11.17
N ILE A 45 12.14 -4.12 10.18
CA ILE A 45 10.73 -3.81 10.37
C ILE A 45 9.96 -5.11 10.60
N VAL A 46 9.25 -5.19 11.73
CA VAL A 46 8.44 -6.34 12.12
C VAL A 46 6.94 -6.10 11.96
N ALA A 47 6.50 -4.84 11.91
CA ALA A 47 5.10 -4.48 11.65
C ALA A 47 4.98 -3.07 11.08
N VAL A 48 3.84 -2.78 10.47
CA VAL A 48 3.45 -1.45 9.99
C VAL A 48 2.07 -1.11 10.53
N SER A 49 1.84 0.13 10.95
CA SER A 49 0.50 0.60 11.35
C SER A 49 0.19 1.98 10.78
N ILE A 50 -1.09 2.29 10.61
CA ILE A 50 -1.55 3.64 10.26
C ILE A 50 -2.33 4.21 11.45
N ILE A 51 -1.93 5.40 11.90
CA ILE A 51 -2.46 6.03 13.12
C ILE A 51 -2.97 7.43 12.77
N MET A 52 -4.19 7.75 13.18
CA MET A 52 -4.70 9.12 13.07
C MET A 52 -4.08 10.00 14.14
N THR A 53 -3.42 11.10 13.75
CA THR A 53 -2.76 12.04 14.66
C THR A 53 -3.60 13.26 15.01
N SER A 54 -4.52 13.64 14.13
CA SER A 54 -5.48 14.74 14.35
C SER A 54 -6.60 14.64 13.33
N GLY A 55 -7.84 14.86 13.74
CA GLY A 55 -9.00 14.73 12.88
C GLY A 55 -10.26 14.43 13.67
N ASP A 56 -11.30 14.03 12.97
CA ASP A 56 -12.61 13.72 13.54
C ASP A 56 -13.08 12.32 13.13
N ILE A 57 -13.95 11.74 13.96
CA ILE A 57 -14.77 10.60 13.59
C ILE A 57 -16.09 11.15 13.05
N ILE A 58 -16.37 10.90 11.78
CA ILE A 58 -17.60 11.37 11.13
C ILE A 58 -18.56 10.19 10.98
N GLU A 59 -19.82 10.41 11.33
CA GLU A 59 -20.93 9.50 11.04
C GLU A 59 -21.79 10.10 9.93
N ASP A 60 -22.04 9.33 8.87
CA ASP A 60 -22.77 9.79 7.70
C ASP A 60 -23.77 8.71 7.26
N ASP A 61 -25.06 9.06 7.27
CA ASP A 61 -26.15 8.18 6.88
C ASP A 61 -26.65 8.44 5.45
N ILE A 62 -26.02 9.38 4.74
CA ILE A 62 -26.37 9.70 3.36
C ILE A 62 -25.76 8.65 2.43
N PRO A 63 -26.56 8.01 1.56
CA PRO A 63 -26.04 7.05 0.58
C PRO A 63 -24.96 7.67 -0.30
N GLY A 64 -23.77 7.07 -0.26
CA GLY A 64 -22.60 7.57 -0.98
C GLY A 64 -21.35 6.75 -0.67
N PRO A 65 -20.21 7.07 -1.31
CA PRO A 65 -18.95 6.33 -1.14
C PRO A 65 -18.37 6.44 0.28
N PHE A 66 -18.86 7.38 1.09
CA PHE A 66 -18.42 7.60 2.47
C PHE A 66 -19.53 7.39 3.50
N MET A 67 -20.63 6.71 3.11
CA MET A 67 -21.69 6.31 4.02
C MET A 67 -21.14 5.36 5.09
N GLY A 68 -21.46 5.62 6.35
CA GLY A 68 -20.99 4.89 7.51
C GLY A 68 -20.14 5.77 8.44
N THR A 69 -19.39 5.12 9.34
CA THR A 69 -18.46 5.81 10.23
C THR A 69 -17.07 5.86 9.59
N ARG A 70 -16.41 7.02 9.61
CA ARG A 70 -15.08 7.21 9.03
C ARG A 70 -14.18 8.08 9.91
N TYR A 71 -12.88 7.90 9.73
CA TYR A 71 -11.83 8.77 10.22
C TYR A 71 -11.46 9.76 9.13
N GLU A 72 -11.45 11.05 9.46
CA GLU A 72 -11.10 12.13 8.53
C GLU A 72 -10.08 13.05 9.18
N GLY A 73 -8.85 13.11 8.64
CA GLY A 73 -7.79 13.89 9.26
C GLY A 73 -6.37 13.64 8.76
N THR A 74 -5.41 13.85 9.65
CA THR A 74 -3.99 13.61 9.46
C THR A 74 -3.58 12.29 10.07
N PHE A 75 -2.67 11.60 9.40
CA PHE A 75 -2.23 10.26 9.76
C PHE A 75 -0.71 10.15 9.68
N GLU A 76 -0.19 9.18 10.43
CA GLU A 76 1.17 8.68 10.32
C GLU A 76 1.14 7.21 9.89
N ILE A 77 2.13 6.80 9.09
CA ILE A 77 2.47 5.41 8.86
C ILE A 77 3.71 5.09 9.70
N ASN A 78 3.59 4.06 10.53
CA ASN A 78 4.60 3.74 11.53
C ASN A 78 5.23 2.40 11.18
N ALA A 79 6.56 2.38 11.06
CA ALA A 79 7.34 1.15 11.01
C ALA A 79 7.76 0.77 12.43
N HIS A 80 7.38 -0.44 12.85
CA HIS A 80 7.78 -1.03 14.12
C HIS A 80 9.02 -1.88 13.89
N LEU A 81 10.09 -1.61 14.64
CA LEU A 81 11.39 -2.25 14.50
C LEU A 81 11.54 -3.44 15.46
N ALA A 82 12.41 -4.37 15.10
CA ALA A 82 12.67 -5.58 15.88
C ALA A 82 13.26 -5.32 17.28
N ASP A 83 13.87 -4.15 17.49
CA ASP A 83 14.38 -3.70 18.79
C ASP A 83 13.32 -2.98 19.65
N GLY A 84 12.08 -2.88 19.15
CA GLY A 84 10.97 -2.17 19.80
C GLY A 84 10.89 -0.69 19.46
N GLY A 85 11.79 -0.16 18.62
CA GLY A 85 11.69 1.20 18.12
C GLY A 85 10.48 1.41 17.19
N VAL A 86 9.94 2.62 17.16
CA VAL A 86 8.87 3.01 16.23
C VAL A 86 9.31 4.24 15.46
N ILE A 87 9.21 4.17 14.13
CA ILE A 87 9.53 5.27 13.22
C ILE A 87 8.24 5.72 12.56
N ALA A 88 7.77 6.90 12.96
CA ALA A 88 6.54 7.50 12.45
C ALA A 88 6.84 8.43 11.27
N THR A 89 6.12 8.25 10.17
CA THR A 89 6.24 9.07 8.96
C THR A 89 4.89 9.74 8.65
N PRO A 90 4.82 11.07 8.45
CA PRO A 90 3.58 11.76 8.11
C PRO A 90 2.97 11.27 6.78
N LEU A 91 1.88 10.51 6.87
CA LEU A 91 1.26 9.83 5.73
C LEU A 91 0.62 10.80 4.75
N ASN A 92 0.03 11.91 5.23
CA ASN A 92 -0.57 12.93 4.35
C ASN A 92 0.47 13.54 3.40
N ARG A 93 1.76 13.58 3.77
CA ARG A 93 2.83 14.08 2.87
C ARG A 93 3.15 13.11 1.75
N ILE A 94 3.00 11.81 2.00
CA ILE A 94 3.16 10.76 0.99
C ILE A 94 1.93 10.74 0.08
N MET A 95 0.72 10.75 0.66
CA MET A 95 -0.53 10.59 -0.08
C MET A 95 -0.92 11.86 -0.87
N ASN A 96 -0.70 13.04 -0.29
CA ASN A 96 -1.07 14.34 -0.85
C ASN A 96 0.14 15.31 -0.81
N PRO A 97 1.23 15.06 -1.56
CA PRO A 97 2.45 15.88 -1.49
C PRO A 97 2.23 17.36 -1.86
N GLU A 98 1.28 17.65 -2.74
CA GLU A 98 0.91 19.02 -3.12
C GLU A 98 0.09 19.74 -2.04
N TYR A 99 -0.70 18.97 -1.27
CA TYR A 99 -1.62 19.49 -0.24
C TYR A 99 -1.52 18.64 1.04
N PRO A 100 -0.37 18.64 1.73
CA PRO A 100 -0.12 17.73 2.85
C PRO A 100 -0.97 18.03 4.10
N LYS A 101 -1.78 19.09 4.06
CA LYS A 101 -2.74 19.45 5.11
C LYS A 101 -4.15 18.96 4.81
N ASP A 102 -4.42 18.51 3.59
CA ASP A 102 -5.73 17.98 3.23
C ASP A 102 -5.93 16.66 3.98
N PRO A 103 -7.14 16.45 4.54
CA PRO A 103 -7.42 15.24 5.31
C PRO A 103 -7.40 14.01 4.40
N LEU A 104 -6.91 12.89 4.94
CA LEU A 104 -7.16 11.57 4.41
C LEU A 104 -8.43 11.02 5.04
N ILE A 105 -9.08 10.09 4.34
CA ILE A 105 -10.31 9.44 4.79
C ILE A 105 -10.09 7.93 4.83
N PHE A 106 -10.46 7.33 5.97
CA PHE A 106 -10.53 5.87 6.14
C PHE A 106 -11.85 5.49 6.81
N MET A 107 -12.62 4.58 6.20
CA MET A 107 -13.79 4.00 6.85
C MET A 107 -13.36 3.28 8.13
N LYS A 108 -14.20 3.36 9.16
CA LYS A 108 -14.03 2.67 10.44
C LYS A 108 -14.47 1.21 10.30
N ASP A 109 -13.81 0.50 9.41
CA ASP A 109 -13.97 -0.93 9.18
C ASP A 109 -12.61 -1.63 9.30
N GLU A 110 -12.61 -2.95 9.45
CA GLU A 110 -11.37 -3.73 9.42
C GLU A 110 -10.85 -3.83 7.98
N TRP A 111 -9.59 -3.44 7.79
CA TRP A 111 -8.87 -3.62 6.53
C TRP A 111 -7.38 -3.86 6.81
N PHE A 112 -6.71 -4.47 5.84
CA PHE A 112 -5.32 -4.88 5.97
C PHE A 112 -4.43 -4.21 4.93
N LEU A 113 -3.20 -3.88 5.32
CA LEU A 113 -2.16 -3.48 4.40
C LEU A 113 -1.68 -4.73 3.65
N ARG A 114 -1.66 -4.65 2.33
CA ARG A 114 -1.14 -5.68 1.46
C ARG A 114 0.31 -5.36 1.13
N PHE A 115 1.16 -6.38 1.18
CA PHE A 115 2.58 -6.25 0.93
C PHE A 115 3.01 -7.08 -0.27
N ALA A 116 3.87 -6.51 -1.11
CA ALA A 116 4.54 -7.19 -2.20
C ALA A 116 5.86 -6.47 -2.51
N ASP A 117 6.77 -7.17 -3.18
CA ASP A 117 7.99 -6.58 -3.76
C ASP A 117 7.64 -5.97 -5.12
N PHE A 118 7.06 -4.76 -5.09
CA PHE A 118 6.53 -4.09 -6.28
C PHE A 118 7.67 -3.61 -7.19
N ASN A 119 8.81 -3.24 -6.63
CA ASN A 119 9.96 -2.72 -7.38
C ASN A 119 10.99 -3.81 -7.79
N GLY A 120 10.85 -5.03 -7.27
CA GLY A 120 11.73 -6.16 -7.57
C GLY A 120 13.10 -6.09 -6.87
N ASP A 121 13.25 -5.31 -5.80
CA ASP A 121 14.49 -5.13 -5.05
C ASP A 121 14.65 -6.10 -3.87
N GLY A 122 13.65 -6.97 -3.66
CA GLY A 122 13.62 -7.97 -2.60
C GLY A 122 13.11 -7.45 -1.26
N LYS A 123 12.66 -6.20 -1.17
CA LYS A 123 11.99 -5.64 0.01
C LYS A 123 10.48 -5.58 -0.24
N LEU A 124 9.73 -5.67 0.85
CA LEU A 124 8.28 -5.54 0.78
C LEU A 124 7.89 -4.07 0.86
N GLU A 125 7.05 -3.66 -0.06
CA GLU A 125 6.33 -2.40 -0.04
C GLU A 125 4.83 -2.64 0.13
N THR A 126 4.09 -1.61 0.52
CA THR A 126 2.63 -1.65 0.57
C THR A 126 2.03 -0.69 -0.44
N ASN A 127 0.76 -0.92 -0.78
CA ASN A 127 -0.02 0.04 -1.55
C ASN A 127 -1.11 0.65 -0.68
N LEU A 128 -1.35 1.94 -0.85
CA LEU A 128 -2.41 2.64 -0.12
C LEU A 128 -3.22 3.53 -1.07
N GLY A 129 -4.53 3.45 -0.95
CA GLY A 129 -5.51 4.11 -1.80
C GLY A 129 -6.28 5.22 -1.08
N GLN A 130 -6.70 6.21 -1.85
CA GLN A 130 -7.74 7.17 -1.46
C GLN A 130 -8.79 7.26 -2.56
N HIS A 131 -10.05 7.42 -2.16
CA HIS A 131 -11.18 7.44 -3.08
C HIS A 131 -10.98 8.44 -4.23
N GLY A 132 -11.10 7.95 -5.47
CA GLY A 132 -10.87 8.74 -6.68
C GLY A 132 -12.12 9.00 -7.52
N GLY A 133 -13.25 8.38 -7.16
CA GLY A 133 -14.53 8.49 -7.84
C GLY A 133 -15.25 7.14 -7.91
N SER A 134 -16.36 7.05 -8.63
CA SER A 134 -17.18 5.83 -8.72
C SER A 134 -16.43 4.62 -9.28
N ASN A 135 -15.43 4.86 -10.12
CA ASN A 135 -14.75 3.83 -10.90
C ASN A 135 -13.45 3.35 -10.29
N GLY A 136 -13.06 3.87 -9.13
CA GLY A 136 -11.82 3.45 -8.48
C GLY A 136 -11.21 4.48 -7.55
N SER A 137 -10.01 4.16 -7.09
CA SER A 137 -9.22 4.93 -6.14
C SER A 137 -7.83 5.25 -6.70
N PHE A 138 -7.22 6.32 -6.20
CA PHE A 138 -5.83 6.65 -6.48
C PHE A 138 -4.94 5.97 -5.45
N TYR A 139 -4.01 5.14 -5.91
CA TYR A 139 -3.07 4.41 -5.09
C TYR A 139 -1.65 4.91 -5.27
N ARG A 140 -0.89 4.85 -4.18
CA ARG A 140 0.57 5.00 -4.17
C ARG A 140 1.22 3.74 -3.65
N ILE A 141 2.43 3.48 -4.11
CA ILE A 141 3.30 2.43 -3.56
C ILE A 141 4.20 3.07 -2.53
N ILE A 142 4.25 2.48 -1.33
CA ILE A 142 4.98 2.99 -0.17
C ILE A 142 6.03 1.96 0.21
N GLY A 143 7.29 2.34 0.05
CA GLY A 143 8.44 1.58 0.52
C GLY A 143 8.94 2.10 1.87
N PHE A 144 9.92 1.39 2.43
CA PHE A 144 10.55 1.76 3.69
C PHE A 144 12.07 1.80 3.54
N LEU A 145 12.67 2.91 3.97
CA LEU A 145 14.11 3.06 4.06
C LEU A 145 14.69 2.14 5.14
N PRO A 146 16.01 1.84 5.12
CA PRO A 146 16.66 1.11 6.20
C PRO A 146 16.49 1.75 7.58
N SER A 147 16.25 3.06 7.64
CA SER A 147 15.92 3.79 8.87
C SER A 147 14.52 3.49 9.42
N GLY A 148 13.63 2.87 8.63
CA GLY A 148 12.21 2.70 8.92
C GLY A 148 11.32 3.84 8.42
N GLU A 149 11.88 4.92 7.90
CA GLU A 149 11.10 6.02 7.31
C GLU A 149 10.40 5.55 6.03
N ALA A 150 9.12 5.88 5.89
CA ALA A 150 8.33 5.50 4.73
C ALA A 150 8.54 6.51 3.59
N GLU A 151 8.56 6.03 2.34
CA GLU A 151 8.65 6.88 1.16
C GLU A 151 7.76 6.37 0.02
N GLU A 152 7.27 7.30 -0.80
CA GLU A 152 6.60 6.91 -2.04
C GLU A 152 7.63 6.34 -3.04
N LEU A 153 7.28 5.23 -3.68
CA LEU A 153 7.89 4.80 -4.93
C LEU A 153 7.08 5.33 -6.12
N PRO A 154 7.52 6.42 -6.77
CA PRO A 154 6.66 7.18 -7.68
C PRO A 154 6.50 6.50 -9.03
N PHE A 155 5.39 6.79 -9.70
CA PHE A 155 5.16 6.43 -11.10
C PHE A 155 5.49 7.62 -12.00
N ARG A 156 6.27 7.39 -13.06
CA ARG A 156 6.63 8.42 -14.02
C ARG A 156 5.37 9.01 -14.64
N ASP A 157 5.31 10.34 -14.70
CA ASP A 157 4.19 11.12 -15.26
C ASP A 157 2.84 10.89 -14.54
N ARG A 158 2.85 10.37 -13.32
CA ARG A 158 1.67 10.09 -12.50
C ARG A 158 1.82 10.69 -11.09
N PRO A 159 1.83 12.03 -10.93
CA PRO A 159 2.09 12.69 -9.64
C PRO A 159 1.02 12.42 -8.56
N ARG A 160 -0.18 11.98 -8.97
CA ARG A 160 -1.29 11.57 -8.09
C ARG A 160 -1.31 10.07 -7.78
N GLY A 161 -0.28 9.33 -8.20
CA GLY A 161 -0.27 7.87 -8.17
C GLY A 161 -1.05 7.24 -9.33
N ILE A 162 -1.39 5.97 -9.17
CA ILE A 162 -2.10 5.15 -10.16
C ILE A 162 -3.58 5.08 -9.85
N PHE A 163 -4.43 5.16 -10.87
CA PHE A 163 -5.87 4.95 -10.69
C PHE A 163 -6.17 3.47 -10.94
N VAL A 164 -6.79 2.80 -9.96
CA VAL A 164 -7.11 1.37 -10.02
C VAL A 164 -8.62 1.20 -9.84
N ALA A 165 -9.23 0.30 -10.60
CA ALA A 165 -10.65 -0.04 -10.48
C ALA A 165 -10.92 -0.90 -9.23
N ASP A 166 -10.64 -0.32 -8.07
CA ASP A 166 -10.78 -0.88 -6.75
C ASP A 166 -11.08 0.24 -5.73
N HIS A 167 -11.70 -0.14 -4.61
CA HIS A 167 -12.04 0.75 -3.50
C HIS A 167 -11.45 0.29 -2.17
N GLU A 168 -10.72 -0.83 -2.12
CA GLU A 168 -9.96 -1.23 -0.93
C GLU A 168 -8.87 -0.21 -0.59
N TYR A 169 -8.64 0.10 0.69
CA TYR A 169 -7.53 1.00 1.05
C TYR A 169 -6.15 0.42 0.72
N SER A 170 -6.01 -0.91 0.72
CA SER A 170 -4.85 -1.59 0.17
C SER A 170 -5.31 -2.67 -0.79
N SER A 171 -5.12 -2.42 -2.08
CA SER A 171 -5.69 -3.19 -3.18
C SER A 171 -4.93 -4.47 -3.47
N GLY A 172 -5.65 -5.58 -3.63
CA GLY A 172 -5.14 -6.83 -4.19
C GLY A 172 -5.14 -6.86 -5.73
N ASN A 173 -5.63 -5.81 -6.37
CA ASN A 173 -5.64 -5.66 -7.83
C ASN A 173 -4.37 -5.01 -8.37
N ILE A 174 -3.51 -4.49 -7.50
CA ILE A 174 -2.13 -4.13 -7.84
C ILE A 174 -1.25 -5.37 -7.60
N ARG A 175 -0.73 -5.95 -8.67
CA ARG A 175 -0.09 -7.27 -8.66
C ARG A 175 1.27 -7.23 -9.34
N VAL A 176 2.20 -8.03 -8.85
CA VAL A 176 3.50 -8.22 -9.50
C VAL A 176 3.39 -9.39 -10.48
N SER A 177 3.71 -9.15 -11.75
CA SER A 177 3.72 -10.15 -12.81
C SER A 177 4.89 -11.12 -12.65
N ALA A 178 4.85 -12.25 -13.36
CA ALA A 178 5.97 -13.20 -13.37
C ALA A 178 7.28 -12.61 -13.94
N SER A 179 7.18 -11.54 -14.74
CA SER A 179 8.31 -10.76 -15.29
C SER A 179 8.80 -9.66 -14.34
N GLY A 180 8.17 -9.51 -13.16
CA GLY A 180 8.53 -8.50 -12.16
C GLY A 180 7.98 -7.10 -12.48
N GLU A 181 6.87 -7.00 -13.21
CA GLU A 181 6.18 -5.73 -13.45
C GLU A 181 5.01 -5.57 -12.47
N THR A 182 4.84 -4.37 -11.94
CA THR A 182 3.64 -4.00 -11.18
C THR A 182 2.51 -3.67 -12.15
N CYS A 183 1.46 -4.48 -12.15
CA CYS A 183 0.32 -4.38 -13.03
C CYS A 183 -0.98 -4.11 -12.25
N PHE A 184 -1.89 -3.37 -12.87
CA PHE A 184 -3.21 -3.07 -12.32
C PHE A 184 -4.19 -2.75 -13.45
N ASP A 185 -5.48 -2.87 -13.16
CA ASP A 185 -6.54 -2.64 -14.11
C ASP A 185 -7.33 -1.37 -13.76
N TRP A 186 -7.76 -0.62 -14.77
CA TRP A 186 -8.60 0.57 -14.62
C TRP A 186 -9.61 0.71 -15.76
N TYR A 187 -10.71 1.41 -15.51
CA TYR A 187 -11.79 1.55 -16.48
C TYR A 187 -11.65 2.82 -17.34
N ASP A 188 -11.54 2.65 -18.67
CA ASP A 188 -11.56 3.76 -19.63
C ASP A 188 -13.00 4.08 -20.03
N ASN A 189 -13.56 5.11 -19.39
CA ASN A 189 -14.94 5.57 -19.65
C ASN A 189 -15.17 6.03 -21.09
N THR A 190 -14.13 6.46 -21.80
CA THR A 190 -14.25 6.94 -23.18
C THR A 190 -14.47 5.79 -24.15
N ARG A 191 -13.88 4.63 -23.83
CA ARG A 191 -13.91 3.42 -24.66
C ARG A 191 -14.86 2.36 -24.13
N GLY A 192 -15.28 2.47 -22.86
CA GLY A 192 -16.17 1.54 -22.19
C GLY A 192 -15.50 0.19 -21.85
N ILE A 193 -14.18 0.15 -21.71
CA ILE A 193 -13.40 -1.08 -21.53
C ILE A 193 -12.49 -1.03 -20.31
N MET A 194 -12.13 -2.20 -19.80
CA MET A 194 -11.07 -2.35 -18.80
C MET A 194 -9.70 -2.35 -19.50
N ILE A 195 -8.77 -1.62 -18.91
CA ILE A 195 -7.40 -1.49 -19.39
C ILE A 195 -6.47 -2.02 -18.32
N ARG A 196 -5.55 -2.90 -18.71
CA ARG A 196 -4.41 -3.31 -17.89
C ARG A 196 -3.22 -2.43 -18.21
N GLU A 197 -2.60 -1.85 -17.19
CA GLU A 197 -1.29 -1.21 -17.29
C GLU A 197 -0.28 -2.01 -16.47
N CYS A 198 0.91 -2.20 -17.02
CA CYS A 198 2.04 -2.83 -16.35
C CYS A 198 3.22 -1.87 -16.34
N TRP A 199 3.87 -1.78 -15.20
CA TRP A 199 4.94 -0.82 -14.93
C TRP A 199 6.15 -1.53 -14.34
N LYS A 200 7.34 -1.08 -14.71
CA LYS A 200 8.59 -1.65 -14.24
C LYS A 200 9.39 -0.60 -13.50
N TRP A 201 10.03 -0.99 -12.40
CA TRP A 201 10.93 -0.10 -11.69
C TRP A 201 12.17 0.23 -12.54
N ASP A 202 12.46 1.52 -12.68
CA ASP A 202 13.71 2.03 -13.23
C ASP A 202 14.61 2.52 -12.07
N PRO A 203 15.62 1.74 -11.66
CA PRO A 203 16.47 2.10 -10.52
C PRO A 203 17.32 3.35 -10.78
N GLY A 204 17.60 3.68 -12.04
CA GLY A 204 18.36 4.88 -12.40
C GLY A 204 17.52 6.15 -12.21
N ALA A 205 16.24 6.09 -12.58
CA ALA A 205 15.30 7.19 -12.41
C ALA A 205 14.60 7.21 -11.03
N LYS A 206 14.69 6.10 -10.28
CA LYS A 206 13.96 5.87 -9.02
C LYS A 206 12.45 6.07 -9.16
N CYS A 207 11.89 5.52 -10.23
CA CYS A 207 10.45 5.55 -10.48
C CYS A 207 10.00 4.34 -11.30
N PHE A 208 8.72 4.01 -11.21
CA PHE A 208 8.08 3.10 -12.14
C PHE A 208 7.92 3.74 -13.52
N VAL A 209 8.23 2.99 -14.57
CA VAL A 209 8.06 3.37 -15.98
C VAL A 209 7.10 2.40 -16.68
N MET A 210 6.28 2.91 -17.60
CA MET A 210 5.32 2.10 -18.32
C MET A 210 6.05 1.00 -19.11
N ALA A 211 5.71 -0.25 -18.84
CA ALA A 211 6.22 -1.43 -19.55
C ALA A 211 5.23 -1.93 -20.61
N GLY A 212 3.94 -1.82 -20.34
CA GLY A 212 2.89 -2.29 -21.25
C GLY A 212 1.52 -1.77 -20.90
N LYS A 213 0.63 -1.76 -21.90
CA LYS A 213 -0.77 -1.37 -21.77
C LYS A 213 -1.62 -2.17 -22.76
N GLU A 214 -2.66 -2.81 -22.29
CA GLU A 214 -3.55 -3.65 -23.08
C GLU A 214 -5.00 -3.57 -22.59
N GLU A 215 -5.93 -4.12 -23.38
CA GLU A 215 -7.29 -4.36 -22.91
C GLU A 215 -7.24 -5.54 -21.93
N ALA A 216 -7.86 -5.40 -20.77
CA ALA A 216 -7.88 -6.46 -19.78
C ALA A 216 -8.87 -7.55 -20.21
N ASP A 217 -8.46 -8.81 -20.15
CA ASP A 217 -9.36 -9.95 -20.38
C ASP A 217 -10.48 -9.95 -19.33
N SER A 218 -11.72 -9.91 -19.79
CA SER A 218 -12.95 -9.92 -18.98
C SER A 218 -13.30 -11.30 -18.45
#